data_AF-A0A8H8DHT2-F1
#
_entry.id   AF-A0A8H8DHT2-F1
#
_cell.length_a   1.000
_cell.length_b   1.000
_cell.length_c   1.000
_cell.angle_alpha   90.00
_cell.angle_beta   90.00
_cell.angle_gamma   90.00
#
_symmetry.space_group_name_H-M   'P 1'
#
loop_
_entity.id
_entity.type
_entity.pdbx_description
1 polymer ?
#
loop_
_entity_poly.entity_id
_entity_poly.type
_entity_poly.pdbx_seq_one_letter_code
_entity_poly.pdbx_strand_id
1 'polypeptide(L)'
;MDIERIMYTHATSLGISLLTVSHRPSLWTYHNYILQYDGQGGYVFMELDAERRLALQEEKNQIEHKLVEVPKLQARLEELLAEETELKAAFAASKRSRGSGGSKK
;
A
#
# COMPACT_ATOMS: atom_id res chain seq x y z
N MET A 1 15.92 -20.65 10.49
CA MET A 1 15.89 -20.51 9.01
C MET A 1 17.18 -21.01 8.36
N ASP A 2 18.25 -21.26 9.11
CA ASP A 2 19.57 -21.54 8.53
C ASP A 2 19.67 -22.92 7.85
N ILE A 3 18.98 -23.93 8.37
CA ILE A 3 18.98 -25.29 7.80
C ILE A 3 18.36 -25.31 6.39
N GLU A 4 17.21 -24.64 6.20
CA GLU A 4 16.57 -24.51 4.88
C GLU A 4 17.52 -23.85 3.87
N ARG A 5 18.14 -22.72 4.26
CA ARG A 5 19.11 -22.01 3.42
C ARG A 5 20.26 -22.92 2.99
N ILE A 6 20.89 -23.62 3.94
CA ILE A 6 22.03 -24.52 3.69
C ILE A 6 21.61 -25.66 2.77
N MET A 7 20.46 -26.28 3.03
CA MET A 7 19.95 -27.39 2.23
C MET A 7 19.68 -26.96 0.78
N TYR A 8 18.98 -25.83 0.57
CA TYR A 8 18.66 -25.35 -0.77
C TYR A 8 19.90 -24.93 -1.54
N THR A 9 20.80 -24.15 -0.94
CA THR A 9 22.06 -23.78 -1.62
C THR A 9 22.92 -24.98 -1.94
N HIS A 10 23.03 -25.96 -1.03
CA HIS A 10 23.81 -27.16 -1.29
C HIS A 10 23.19 -28.03 -2.39
N ALA A 11 21.88 -28.27 -2.35
CA ALA A 11 21.18 -29.04 -3.39
C ALA A 11 21.34 -28.37 -4.78
N THR A 12 21.18 -27.06 -4.87
CA THR A 12 21.39 -26.31 -6.12
C THR A 12 22.85 -26.41 -6.59
N SER A 13 23.83 -26.34 -5.67
CA SER A 13 25.25 -26.48 -6.02
C SER A 13 25.61 -27.86 -6.57
N LEU A 14 24.87 -28.90 -6.16
CA LEU A 14 25.01 -30.27 -6.66
C LEU A 14 24.28 -30.51 -7.99
N GLY A 15 23.61 -29.50 -8.54
CA GLY A 15 22.80 -29.63 -9.76
C GLY A 15 21.48 -30.38 -9.55
N ILE A 16 21.01 -30.51 -8.31
CA ILE A 16 19.71 -31.11 -7.99
C ILE A 16 18.61 -30.10 -8.27
N SER A 17 17.61 -30.49 -9.07
CA SER A 17 16.42 -29.67 -9.32
C SER A 17 15.55 -29.59 -8.07
N LEU A 18 15.38 -28.37 -7.55
CA LEU A 18 14.60 -28.10 -6.35
C LEU A 18 13.24 -27.49 -6.71
N LEU A 19 12.17 -28.19 -6.35
CA LEU A 19 10.80 -27.72 -6.47
C LEU A 19 10.19 -27.52 -5.09
N THR A 20 9.71 -26.32 -4.80
CA THR A 20 9.07 -25.99 -3.51
C THR A 20 7.69 -25.40 -3.72
N VAL A 21 6.72 -25.86 -2.94
CA VAL A 21 5.39 -25.26 -2.86
C VAL A 21 5.32 -24.41 -1.60
N SER A 22 5.35 -23.08 -1.75
CA SER A 22 5.31 -22.17 -0.61
C SER A 22 4.72 -20.81 -0.97
N HIS A 23 4.07 -20.20 0.02
CA HIS A 23 3.64 -18.80 -0.05
C HIS A 23 4.69 -17.83 0.50
N ARG A 24 5.80 -18.32 1.08
CA ARG A 24 6.83 -17.48 1.72
C ARG A 24 7.71 -16.80 0.67
N PRO A 25 7.69 -15.46 0.54
CA PRO A 25 8.52 -14.75 -0.44
C PRO A 25 10.03 -14.92 -0.20
N SER A 26 10.44 -15.17 1.04
CA SER A 26 11.84 -15.39 1.42
C SER A 26 12.52 -16.55 0.69
N LEU A 27 11.74 -17.49 0.13
CA LEU A 27 12.27 -18.64 -0.59
C LEU A 27 12.63 -18.30 -2.04
N TRP A 28 12.10 -17.21 -2.61
CA TRP A 28 12.35 -16.82 -4.00
C TRP A 28 13.83 -16.65 -4.31
N THR A 29 14.64 -16.26 -3.33
CA THR A 29 16.11 -16.13 -3.45
C THR A 29 16.82 -17.44 -3.84
N TYR A 30 16.18 -18.60 -3.68
CA TYR A 30 16.77 -19.91 -3.99
C TYR A 30 16.23 -20.54 -5.28
N HIS A 31 15.35 -19.87 -6.02
CA HIS A 31 14.71 -20.42 -7.20
C HIS A 31 14.89 -19.52 -8.42
N ASN A 32 15.07 -20.15 -9.59
CA ASN A 32 15.26 -19.47 -10.87
C ASN A 32 13.94 -19.19 -11.60
N TYR A 33 12.90 -19.98 -11.30
CA TYR A 33 11.60 -19.93 -11.95
C TYR A 33 10.49 -19.89 -10.92
N ILE A 34 9.36 -19.30 -11.30
CA ILE A 34 8.14 -19.29 -10.49
C ILE A 34 6.95 -19.76 -11.32
N LEU A 35 6.15 -20.61 -10.68
CA LEU A 35 4.85 -21.03 -11.17
C LEU A 35 3.79 -20.48 -10.22
N GLN A 36 2.99 -19.53 -10.68
CA GLN A 36 1.91 -18.93 -9.89
C GLN A 36 0.56 -19.28 -10.49
N TYR A 37 -0.31 -19.84 -9.66
CA TYR A 37 -1.70 -20.10 -10.00
C TYR A 37 -2.57 -18.91 -9.61
N ASP A 38 -3.56 -18.58 -10.44
CA ASP A 38 -4.53 -17.50 -10.18
C ASP A 38 -5.76 -17.97 -9.39
N GLY A 39 -5.91 -19.28 -9.19
CA GLY A 39 -7.05 -19.90 -8.51
C GLY A 39 -8.34 -19.97 -9.34
N GLN A 40 -8.35 -19.45 -10.57
CA GLN A 40 -9.47 -19.51 -11.53
C GLN A 40 -9.19 -20.45 -12.71
N GLY A 41 -8.08 -21.18 -12.66
CA GLY A 41 -7.68 -22.16 -13.67
C GLY A 41 -6.54 -21.68 -14.58
N GLY A 42 -6.07 -20.46 -14.42
CA GLY A 42 -4.87 -19.95 -15.08
C GLY A 42 -3.61 -20.15 -14.25
N TYR A 43 -2.48 -20.11 -14.96
CA TYR A 43 -1.16 -20.15 -14.36
C TYR A 43 -0.20 -19.24 -15.13
N VAL A 44 0.80 -18.71 -14.42
CA VAL A 44 1.90 -17.96 -14.98
C VAL A 44 3.18 -18.70 -14.62
N PHE A 45 3.92 -19.13 -15.64
CA PHE A 45 5.25 -19.68 -15.50
C PHE A 45 6.25 -18.72 -16.12
N MET A 46 7.19 -18.22 -15.32
CA MET A 46 8.19 -17.26 -15.79
C MET A 46 9.49 -17.38 -14.98
N GLU A 47 10.55 -16.79 -15.53
CA GLU A 47 11.79 -16.58 -14.77
C GLU A 47 11.55 -15.65 -13.59
N LEU A 48 12.14 -16.01 -12.46
CA LEU A 48 11.98 -15.32 -11.19
C LEU A 48 13.16 -14.38 -10.96
N ASP A 49 12.89 -13.08 -11.10
CA ASP A 49 13.76 -12.03 -10.55
C ASP A 49 13.36 -11.80 -9.08
N ALA A 50 14.01 -12.53 -8.18
CA ALA A 50 13.66 -12.53 -6.75
C ALA A 50 13.80 -11.15 -6.10
N GLU A 51 14.84 -10.39 -6.47
CA GLU A 51 15.13 -9.07 -5.89
C GLU A 51 14.07 -8.06 -6.31
N ARG A 52 13.79 -7.96 -7.62
CA ARG A 52 12.76 -7.07 -8.14
C ARG A 52 11.38 -7.41 -7.58
N ARG A 53 11.05 -8.70 -7.50
CA ARG A 53 9.73 -9.14 -7.02
C ARG A 53 9.54 -8.89 -5.53
N LEU A 54 10.58 -9.06 -4.72
CA LEU A 54 10.54 -8.75 -3.30
C LEU A 54 10.36 -7.24 -3.07
N ALA A 55 11.05 -6.40 -3.86
CA ALA A 55 10.88 -4.95 -3.81
C ALA A 55 9.45 -4.52 -4.19
N LEU A 56 8.88 -5.08 -5.26
CA LEU A 56 7.49 -4.81 -5.66
C LEU A 56 6.48 -5.27 -4.61
N GLN A 57 6.74 -6.40 -3.95
CA GLN A 57 5.86 -6.89 -2.88
C GLN A 57 5.89 -5.96 -1.66
N GLU A 58 7.06 -5.46 -1.29
CA GLU A 58 7.21 -4.50 -0.19
C GLU A 58 6.54 -3.16 -0.53
N GLU A 59 6.75 -2.64 -1.73
CA GLU A 59 6.08 -1.43 -2.22
C GLU A 59 4.55 -1.61 -2.19
N LYS A 60 4.05 -2.75 -2.69
CA LYS A 60 2.63 -3.09 -2.62
C LYS A 60 2.12 -3.04 -1.17
N ASN A 61 2.81 -3.71 -0.24
CA ASN A 61 2.41 -3.76 1.16
C ASN A 61 2.38 -2.34 1.78
N GLN A 62 3.36 -1.49 1.46
CA GLN A 62 3.40 -0.11 1.93
C GLN A 62 2.24 0.74 1.36
N ILE A 63 1.90 0.55 0.09
CA ILE A 63 0.76 1.21 -0.53
C ILE A 63 -0.54 0.73 0.12
N GLU A 64 -0.72 -0.57 0.30
CA GLU A 64 -1.90 -1.14 0.97
C GLU A 64 -2.06 -0.58 2.39
N HIS A 65 -0.97 -0.49 3.16
CA HIS A 65 -0.99 0.11 4.49
C HIS A 65 -1.46 1.57 4.46
N LYS A 66 -0.90 2.40 3.56
CA LYS A 66 -1.31 3.80 3.40
C LYS A 66 -2.77 3.92 2.96
N LEU A 67 -3.23 3.01 2.09
CA LEU A 67 -4.58 3.03 1.56
C LEU A 67 -5.63 2.81 2.66
N VAL A 68 -5.31 2.00 3.69
CA VAL A 68 -6.17 1.80 4.86
C VAL A 68 -6.40 3.10 5.65
N GLU A 69 -5.47 4.04 5.62
CA GLU A 69 -5.59 5.31 6.33
C GLU A 69 -6.41 6.36 5.56
N VAL A 70 -6.52 6.23 4.24
CA VAL A 70 -7.19 7.21 3.38
C VAL A 70 -8.63 7.53 3.81
N PRO A 71 -9.52 6.54 4.13
CA PRO A 71 -10.88 6.86 4.55
C PRO A 71 -10.95 7.68 5.85
N LYS A 72 -10.03 7.43 6.79
CA LYS A 72 -9.96 8.18 8.06
C LYS A 72 -9.55 9.63 7.81
N LEU A 73 -8.55 9.82 6.95
CA LEU A 73 -8.07 11.15 6.56
C LEU A 73 -9.15 11.93 5.79
N GLN A 74 -9.89 11.26 4.92
CA GLN A 74 -11.02 11.86 4.19
C GLN A 74 -12.13 12.32 5.14
N ALA A 75 -12.55 11.47 6.09
CA ALA A 75 -13.55 11.85 7.09
C ALA A 75 -13.10 13.05 7.93
N ARG A 76 -11.83 13.06 8.36
CA ARG A 76 -11.29 14.19 9.13
C ARG A 76 -11.22 15.48 8.31
N LEU A 77 -10.92 15.38 7.02
CA LEU A 77 -10.92 16.52 6.10
C LEU A 77 -12.33 17.09 5.93
N GLU A 78 -13.34 16.24 5.79
CA GLU A 78 -14.74 16.68 5.70
C GLU A 78 -15.20 17.43 6.96
N GLU A 79 -14.86 16.94 8.16
CA GLU A 79 -15.14 17.65 9.42
C GLU A 79 -14.52 19.05 9.46
N LEU A 80 -13.23 19.16 9.12
CA LEU A 80 -12.51 20.43 9.14
C LEU A 80 -13.07 21.43 8.12
N LEU A 81 -13.47 20.95 6.94
CA LEU A 81 -14.12 21.79 5.93
C LEU A 81 -15.49 22.26 6.41
N ALA A 82 -16.26 21.41 7.10
CA ALA A 82 -17.53 21.82 7.70
C ALA A 82 -17.32 22.95 8.72
N GLU A 83 -16.37 22.80 9.65
CA GLU A 83 -16.02 23.85 10.63
C GLU A 83 -15.54 25.15 9.96
N GLU A 84 -14.69 25.06 8.94
CA GLU A 84 -14.21 26.23 8.20
C GLU A 84 -15.37 26.99 7.54
N THR A 85 -16.32 26.26 6.93
CA THR A 85 -17.49 26.88 6.28
C THR A 85 -18.40 27.57 7.29
N GLU A 86 -18.62 26.98 8.47
CA GLU A 86 -19.39 27.59 9.55
C GLU A 86 -18.70 28.87 10.06
N LEU A 87 -17.39 28.84 10.29
CA LEU A 87 -16.61 29.99 10.72
C LEU A 87 -16.64 31.13 9.69
N LYS A 88 -16.52 30.81 8.39
CA LYS A 88 -16.63 31.79 7.30
C LYS A 88 -18.02 32.41 7.24
N ALA A 89 -19.08 31.61 7.42
CA ALA A 89 -20.45 32.11 7.45
C ALA A 89 -20.70 33.05 8.65
N ALA A 90 -20.23 32.68 9.85
CA ALA A 90 -20.32 33.50 11.05
C ALA A 90 -19.56 34.83 10.90
N PHE A 91 -18.36 34.81 10.32
CA PHE A 91 -17.57 36.02 10.06
C PHE A 91 -18.24 36.93 9.03
N ALA A 92 -18.82 36.37 7.97
CA ALA A 92 -19.57 37.13 6.96
C ALA A 92 -20.83 37.79 7.55
N ALA A 93 -21.55 37.10 8.43
CA ALA A 93 -22.71 37.63 9.15
C ALA A 93 -22.31 38.79 10.10
N SER A 94 -21.20 38.64 10.84
CA SER A 94 -20.70 39.69 11.73
C SER A 94 -20.20 40.95 11.00
N LYS A 95 -19.75 40.84 9.74
CA LYS A 95 -19.34 42.00 8.92
C LYS A 95 -20.54 42.78 8.38
N ARG A 96 -21.66 42.10 8.09
CA ARG A 96 -22.90 42.73 7.60
C ARG A 96 -23.59 43.60 8.66
N SER A 97 -23.52 43.24 9.93
CA SER A 97 -24.13 44.03 11.02
C SER A 97 -23.36 45.32 11.37
N ARG A 98 -22.05 45.38 11.09
CA ARG A 98 -21.23 46.60 11.32
C ARG A 98 -21.33 47.64 10.19
N GLY A 99 -21.88 47.27 9.04
CA GLY A 99 -21.98 48.15 7.85
C GLY A 99 -23.20 49.06 7.79
N SER A 100 -24.21 48.91 8.65
CA SER A 100 -25.46 49.70 8.60
C SER A 100 -25.52 50.91 9.55
N GLY A 101 -24.42 51.22 10.24
CA GLY A 101 -24.37 52.24 11.30
C GLY A 101 -23.92 53.65 10.89
N GLY A 102 -24.00 54.04 9.61
CA GLY A 102 -23.53 55.37 9.21
C GLY A 102 -24.07 55.86 7.87
N SER A 103 -25.22 56.53 7.89
CA SER A 103 -25.40 57.87 7.29
C SER A 103 -26.86 58.31 7.46
N LYS A 104 -27.12 59.13 8.48
CA LYS A 104 -28.23 60.09 8.47
C LYS A 104 -27.59 61.47 8.39
N LYS A 105 -27.62 62.07 7.21
CA LYS A 105 -27.61 63.51 6.99
C LYS A 105 -28.73 63.83 6.02
#